data_AF-X1MXR9-F1
#
_entry.id   AF-X1MXR9-F1
#
_cell.length_a   1.000
_cell.length_b   1.000
_cell.length_c   1.000
_cell.angle_alpha   90.00
_cell.angle_beta   90.00
_cell.angle_gamma   90.00
#
_symmetry.space_group_name_H-M   'P 1'
#
loop_
_entity.id
_entity.type
_entity.pdbx_description
1 polymer ?
#
loop_
_entity_poly.entity_id
_entity_poly.type
_entity_poly.pdbx_seq_one_letter_code
_entity_poly.pdbx_strand_id
1 'polypeptide(L)'
;MRIYCNDPRRKAFSLRVNGYVKEKPAPTVSISPVGTSFNLTTDSEGEVIGRFILENSGEEGIKITSIKASADYLIPLKSEIELNSGEKENLQVILLRDKVSDKIQEGEIKEYLYLTIAIPIVINK
;
A
#
# COMPACT_ATOMS: atom_id res chain seq x y z
N MET A 1 28.08 3.05 -28.06
CA MET A 1 27.50 3.48 -29.35
C MET A 1 28.61 3.96 -30.26
N ARG A 2 28.57 3.62 -31.55
CA ARG A 2 29.56 4.09 -32.54
C ARG A 2 28.85 4.99 -33.54
N ILE A 3 29.31 6.23 -33.65
CA ILE A 3 28.73 7.21 -34.56
C ILE A 3 29.68 7.36 -35.73
N TYR A 4 29.15 7.20 -36.93
CA TYR A 4 29.87 7.31 -38.18
C TYR A 4 29.66 8.71 -38.75
N CYS A 5 30.75 9.31 -39.22
CA CYS A 5 30.74 10.67 -39.77
C CYS A 5 31.49 10.68 -41.10
N ASN A 6 31.06 11.55 -42.00
CA ASN A 6 31.63 11.72 -43.34
C ASN A 6 32.90 12.59 -43.35
N ASP A 7 33.60 12.73 -42.22
CA ASP A 7 34.88 13.44 -42.16
C ASP A 7 35.97 12.55 -42.79
N PRO A 8 36.67 13.03 -43.84
CA PRO A 8 37.68 12.25 -44.56
C PRO A 8 38.92 11.93 -43.72
N ARG A 9 39.17 12.65 -42.62
CA ARG A 9 40.29 12.41 -41.70
C ARG A 9 39.89 11.57 -40.49
N ARG A 10 38.59 11.55 -40.13
CA ARG A 10 38.09 10.80 -38.96
C ARG A 10 36.73 10.16 -39.25
N LYS A 11 36.76 8.87 -39.59
CA LYS A 11 35.58 8.14 -40.10
C LYS A 11 34.52 7.77 -39.06
N ALA A 12 34.89 7.74 -37.77
CA ALA A 12 33.96 7.41 -36.69
C ALA A 12 34.51 7.83 -35.32
N PHE A 13 33.61 7.99 -34.35
CA PHE A 13 33.93 8.15 -32.94
C PHE A 13 33.08 7.22 -32.06
N SER A 14 33.66 6.80 -30.94
CA SER A 14 33.03 5.89 -29.99
C SER A 14 32.51 6.68 -28.79
N LEU A 15 31.20 6.66 -28.57
CA LEU A 15 30.59 7.17 -27.34
C LEU A 15 30.36 6.01 -26.37
N ARG A 16 31.02 6.07 -25.21
CA ARG A 16 30.76 5.16 -24.11
C ARG A 16 29.66 5.78 -23.24
N VAL A 17 28.51 5.12 -23.20
CA VAL A 17 27.42 5.46 -22.29
C VAL A 17 27.53 4.52 -21.11
N ASN A 18 27.74 5.07 -19.93
CA ASN A 18 27.68 4.33 -18.67
C ASN A 18 26.34 4.64 -18.02
N GLY A 19 25.60 3.61 -17.66
CA GLY A 19 24.35 3.73 -16.91
C GLY A 19 24.33 2.69 -15.81
N TYR A 20 23.67 3.01 -14.71
CA TYR A 20 23.39 2.04 -13.65
C TYR A 20 22.07 1.36 -13.98
N VAL A 21 22.07 0.04 -14.04
CA VAL A 21 20.82 -0.73 -14.01
C VAL A 21 20.44 -0.85 -12.53
N LYS A 22 19.38 -0.15 -12.10
CA LYS A 22 18.78 -0.45 -10.81
C LYS A 22 18.08 -1.81 -10.94
N GLU A 23 18.29 -2.69 -9.97
CA GLU A 23 17.44 -3.86 -9.81
C GLU A 23 15.99 -3.40 -9.69
N LYS A 24 15.07 -4.21 -10.23
CA LYS A 24 13.64 -3.94 -10.11
C LYS A 24 13.32 -3.79 -8.62
N PRO A 25 12.70 -2.68 -8.19
CA PRO A 25 12.38 -2.47 -6.79
C PRO A 25 11.47 -3.61 -6.31
N ALA A 26 11.87 -4.23 -5.20
CA ALA A 26 11.09 -5.25 -4.54
C ALA A 26 9.68 -4.73 -4.19
N PRO A 27 8.64 -5.58 -4.21
CA PRO A 27 7.30 -5.20 -3.79
C PRO A 27 7.35 -4.61 -2.38
N THR A 28 6.97 -3.34 -2.28
CA THR A 28 7.04 -2.56 -1.03
C THR A 28 5.69 -1.96 -0.75
N VAL A 29 5.05 -2.45 0.32
CA VAL A 29 3.74 -1.98 0.79
C VAL A 29 3.94 -0.90 1.82
N SER A 30 3.45 0.30 1.52
CA SER A 30 3.31 1.37 2.50
C SER A 30 1.87 1.48 2.96
N ILE A 31 1.69 1.74 4.26
CA ILE A 31 0.39 1.96 4.90
C ILE A 31 0.44 3.34 5.54
N SER A 32 -0.52 4.21 5.20
CA SER A 32 -0.60 5.56 5.75
C SER A 32 -2.06 5.93 6.06
N PRO A 33 -2.37 6.46 7.26
CA PRO A 33 -1.49 6.67 8.41
C PRO A 33 -1.15 5.37 9.16
N VAL A 34 -0.13 5.41 10.04
CA VAL A 34 0.33 4.26 10.86
C VAL A 34 -0.76 3.75 11.81
N GLY A 35 -1.70 4.61 12.16
CA GLY A 35 -2.88 4.30 12.95
C GLY A 35 -3.93 5.38 12.76
N THR A 36 -5.17 5.06 13.11
CA THR A 36 -6.27 6.02 13.16
C THR A 36 -6.82 6.06 14.58
N SER A 37 -7.06 7.25 15.09
CA SER A 37 -7.77 7.45 16.35
C SER A 37 -9.21 7.80 16.02
N PHE A 38 -10.14 6.97 16.49
CA PHE A 38 -11.55 7.26 16.38
C PHE A 38 -11.96 8.12 17.58
N ASN A 39 -12.17 9.42 17.35
CA ASN A 39 -12.71 10.27 18.40
C ASN A 39 -14.23 10.09 18.49
N LEU A 40 -14.69 9.56 19.62
CA LEU A 40 -16.11 9.32 19.89
C LEU A 40 -16.81 10.55 20.49
N THR A 41 -16.07 11.61 20.85
CA THR A 41 -16.63 12.81 21.49
C THR A 41 -17.22 13.84 20.52
N THR A 42 -17.09 13.63 19.21
CA THR A 42 -17.77 14.48 18.21
C THR A 42 -19.16 13.94 17.92
N ASP A 43 -20.16 14.73 18.32
CA ASP A 43 -21.62 14.55 18.23
C ASP A 43 -22.19 14.46 16.79
N SER A 44 -21.43 13.93 15.82
CA SER A 44 -22.01 13.58 14.53
C SER A 44 -22.66 12.21 14.65
N GLU A 45 -23.98 12.12 14.49
CA GLU A 45 -24.80 10.89 14.48
C GLU A 45 -24.44 9.88 13.37
N GLY A 46 -23.32 10.06 12.67
CA GLY A 46 -22.87 9.20 11.57
C GLY A 46 -21.86 8.12 11.99
N GLU A 47 -21.77 7.07 11.18
CA GLU A 47 -20.71 6.07 11.25
C GLU A 47 -19.33 6.73 11.22
N VAL A 48 -18.43 6.36 12.14
CA VAL A 48 -17.05 6.89 12.12
C VAL A 48 -16.23 6.06 11.16
N ILE A 49 -15.67 6.71 10.14
CA ILE A 49 -14.92 6.05 9.07
C ILE A 49 -13.43 6.38 9.20
N GLY A 50 -12.62 5.37 9.48
CA GLY A 50 -11.16 5.42 9.42
C GLY A 50 -10.70 5.18 7.99
N ARG A 51 -9.73 5.97 7.51
CA ARG A 51 -9.20 5.87 6.16
C ARG A 51 -7.71 5.55 6.20
N PHE A 52 -7.33 4.51 5.48
CA PHE A 52 -5.96 4.09 5.27
C PHE A 52 -5.69 4.06 3.77
N ILE A 53 -4.53 4.54 3.38
CA ILE A 53 -4.00 4.48 2.03
C ILE A 53 -2.97 3.36 2.03
N LEU A 54 -3.19 2.38 1.16
CA LEU A 54 -2.25 1.32 0.86
C LEU A 54 -1.61 1.64 -0.48
N GLU A 55 -0.29 1.62 -0.56
CA GLU A 55 0.45 1.90 -1.77
C GLU A 55 1.47 0.79 -2.03
N ASN A 56 1.54 0.32 -3.27
CA ASN A 56 2.61 -0.57 -3.71
C ASN A 56 3.63 0.25 -4.52
N SER A 57 4.80 0.47 -3.92
CA SER A 57 5.90 1.21 -4.55
C SER A 57 6.91 0.32 -5.28
N GLY A 58 6.69 -1.01 -5.29
CA GLY A 58 7.51 -1.95 -6.05
C GLY A 58 6.99 -2.17 -7.47
N GLU A 59 7.79 -2.87 -8.28
CA GLU A 59 7.46 -3.17 -9.68
C GLU A 59 6.56 -4.40 -9.86
N GLU A 60 6.51 -5.29 -8.88
CA GLU A 60 5.60 -6.46 -8.90
C GLU A 60 4.30 -6.17 -8.17
N GLY A 61 3.19 -6.63 -8.76
CA GLY A 61 1.87 -6.56 -8.14
C GLY A 61 1.77 -7.50 -6.93
N ILE A 62 1.01 -7.07 -5.94
CA ILE A 62 0.73 -7.86 -4.73
C ILE A 62 -0.76 -7.98 -4.52
N LYS A 63 -1.18 -9.02 -3.81
CA LYS A 63 -2.59 -9.19 -3.44
C LYS A 63 -2.75 -9.26 -1.94
N ILE A 64 -3.68 -8.49 -1.42
CA ILE A 64 -4.19 -8.60 -0.05
C ILE A 64 -5.42 -9.50 -0.13
N THR A 65 -5.34 -10.68 0.47
CA THR A 65 -6.36 -11.73 0.34
C THR A 65 -7.33 -11.77 1.51
N SER A 66 -7.04 -11.05 2.59
CA SER A 66 -7.91 -10.95 3.75
C SER A 66 -7.61 -9.69 4.52
N ILE A 67 -8.66 -8.99 4.93
CA ILE A 67 -8.61 -7.86 5.85
C ILE A 67 -9.59 -8.16 6.99
N LYS A 68 -9.07 -8.24 8.22
CA LYS A 68 -9.85 -8.57 9.41
C LYS A 68 -9.53 -7.58 10.52
N ALA A 69 -10.51 -7.24 11.35
CA ALA A 69 -10.27 -6.48 12.56
C ALA A 69 -10.17 -7.42 13.78
N SER A 70 -9.46 -6.98 14.82
CA SER A 70 -9.43 -7.66 16.12
C SER A 70 -10.77 -7.62 16.85
N ALA A 71 -11.61 -6.64 16.53
CA ALA A 71 -12.89 -6.43 17.19
C ALA A 71 -14.07 -6.48 16.21
N ASP A 72 -15.22 -6.96 16.72
CA ASP A 72 -16.46 -7.16 15.97
C ASP A 72 -17.23 -5.86 15.67
N TYR A 73 -16.76 -4.75 16.21
CA TYR A 73 -17.28 -3.40 16.00
C TYR A 73 -16.44 -2.59 14.99
N LEU A 74 -15.34 -3.16 14.48
CA LEU A 74 -14.53 -2.60 13.41
C LEU A 74 -14.78 -3.38 12.13
N ILE A 75 -15.37 -2.73 11.12
CA ILE A 75 -15.75 -3.38 9.87
C ILE A 75 -14.93 -2.79 8.72
N PRO A 76 -13.96 -3.52 8.16
CA PRO A 76 -13.31 -3.10 6.92
C PRO A 76 -14.28 -3.21 5.74
N LEU A 77 -14.36 -2.16 4.91
CA LEU A 77 -15.25 -2.13 3.75
C LEU A 77 -14.78 -3.01 2.59
N LYS A 78 -13.48 -3.29 2.52
CA LYS A 78 -12.88 -4.20 1.55
C LYS A 78 -12.31 -5.40 2.30
N SER A 79 -12.53 -6.60 1.77
CA SER A 79 -11.94 -7.84 2.30
C SER A 79 -10.71 -8.29 1.52
N GLU A 80 -10.62 -7.89 0.24
CA GLU A 80 -9.51 -8.17 -0.67
C GLU A 80 -9.15 -6.91 -1.45
N ILE A 81 -7.86 -6.75 -1.76
CA ILE A 81 -7.33 -5.65 -2.55
C ILE A 81 -6.21 -6.19 -3.43
N GLU A 82 -6.20 -5.84 -4.70
CA GLU A 82 -5.07 -6.07 -5.60
C GLU A 82 -4.36 -4.74 -5.81
N LEU A 83 -3.04 -4.72 -5.64
CA LEU A 83 -2.21 -3.52 -5.73
C LEU A 83 -1.14 -3.73 -6.78
N ASN A 84 -1.36 -3.14 -7.96
CA ASN A 84 -0.38 -3.14 -9.03
C ASN A 84 0.78 -2.17 -8.72
N SER A 85 1.83 -2.23 -9.53
CA SER A 85 2.99 -1.35 -9.41
C SER A 85 2.60 0.12 -9.46
N GLY A 86 2.92 0.87 -8.41
CA GLY A 86 2.61 2.30 -8.27
C GLY A 86 1.16 2.61 -7.92
N GLU A 87 0.34 1.58 -7.66
CA GLU A 87 -1.09 1.76 -7.37
C GLU A 87 -1.31 2.15 -5.91
N LYS A 88 -2.36 2.96 -5.70
CA LYS A 88 -2.83 3.42 -4.40
C LYS A 88 -4.28 3.02 -4.21
N GLU A 89 -4.57 2.37 -3.10
CA GLU A 89 -5.92 1.96 -2.75
C GLU A 89 -6.33 2.50 -1.38
N ASN A 90 -7.60 2.91 -1.31
CA ASN A 90 -8.20 3.41 -0.09
C ASN A 90 -8.89 2.25 0.65
N LEU A 91 -8.35 1.90 1.80
CA LEU A 91 -8.97 1.00 2.76
C LEU A 91 -9.74 1.81 3.79
N GLN A 92 -11.06 1.62 3.81
CA GLN A 92 -11.96 2.25 4.76
C GLN A 92 -12.38 1.25 5.83
N VAL A 93 -12.39 1.68 7.08
CA VAL A 93 -12.81 0.88 8.23
C VAL A 93 -13.89 1.65 8.97
N ILE A 94 -15.05 1.03 9.15
CA ILE A 94 -16.19 1.59 9.88
C ILE A 94 -16.11 1.17 11.34
N LEU A 95 -16.33 2.12 12.24
CA LEU A 95 -16.52 1.87 13.66
C LEU A 95 -18.02 1.88 14.00
N LEU A 96 -18.54 0.74 14.45
CA LEU A 96 -19.88 0.62 14.99
C LEU A 96 -19.93 1.12 16.43
N ARG A 97 -20.34 2.37 16.61
CA ARG A 97 -20.41 3.04 17.92
C ARG A 97 -21.28 2.29 18.92
N ASP A 98 -22.41 1.75 18.47
CA ASP A 98 -23.40 1.06 19.32
C ASP A 98 -22.80 -0.12 20.10
N LYS A 99 -21.82 -0.81 19.52
CA LYS A 99 -21.14 -1.95 20.14
C LYS A 99 -19.94 -1.57 21.01
N VAL A 100 -19.48 -0.33 20.90
CA VAL A 100 -18.27 0.21 21.56
C VAL A 100 -18.64 1.02 22.78
N SER A 101 -19.78 1.72 22.72
CA SER A 101 -20.25 2.59 23.82
C SER A 101 -20.42 1.82 25.13
N ASP A 102 -20.75 0.52 25.07
CA ASP A 102 -20.88 -0.34 26.25
C ASP A 102 -19.52 -0.82 26.82
N LYS A 103 -18.44 -0.74 26.04
CA LYS A 103 -17.12 -1.31 26.37
C LYS A 103 -16.08 -0.28 26.81
N ILE A 104 -16.28 1.01 26.52
CA ILE A 104 -15.34 2.07 26.94
C ILE A 104 -15.77 2.59 28.31
N GLN A 105 -15.22 2.02 29.39
CA GLN A 105 -15.49 2.47 30.76
C GLN A 105 -14.48 3.48 31.30
N GLU A 106 -13.23 3.54 30.82
CA GLU A 106 -12.28 4.64 31.04
C GLU A 106 -10.93 4.24 30.41
N GLY A 107 -10.49 4.96 29.37
CA GLY A 107 -9.17 4.77 28.75
C GLY A 107 -9.18 4.63 27.22
N GLU A 108 -7.98 4.62 26.64
CA GLU A 108 -7.74 4.41 25.21
C GLU A 108 -7.71 2.90 24.91
N ILE A 109 -8.61 2.42 24.03
CA ILE A 109 -8.59 1.03 23.56
C ILE A 109 -7.76 0.97 22.28
N LYS A 110 -6.73 0.12 22.28
CA LYS A 110 -5.90 -0.14 21.11
C LYS A 110 -6.33 -1.44 20.44
N GLU A 111 -6.91 -1.31 19.26
CA GLU A 111 -7.31 -2.42 18.40
C GLU A 111 -6.42 -2.53 17.15
N TYR A 112 -6.48 -3.67 16.48
CA TYR A 112 -5.62 -4.01 15.36
C TYR A 112 -6.41 -4.39 14.10
N LEU A 113 -5.89 -3.97 12.95
CA LEU A 113 -6.32 -4.45 11.65
C LEU A 113 -5.27 -5.45 11.14
N TYR A 114 -5.71 -6.67 10.86
CA TYR A 114 -4.89 -7.74 10.30
C TYR A 114 -5.06 -7.77 8.78
N LEU A 115 -3.95 -7.62 8.07
CA LEU A 115 -3.89 -7.77 6.61
C LEU A 115 -3.09 -9.02 6.27
N THR A 116 -3.66 -9.89 5.42
CA THR A 116 -2.96 -11.06 4.87
C THR A 116 -2.51 -10.74 3.46
N ILE A 117 -1.20 -10.82 3.22
CA ILE A 117 -0.56 -10.46 1.95
C ILE A 117 -0.10 -11.74 1.25
N ALA A 118 -0.45 -11.87 -0.02
CA ALA A 118 0.06 -12.87 -0.94
C ALA A 118 1.12 -12.25 -1.85
N ILE A 119 2.28 -12.92 -1.90
CA ILE A 119 3.42 -12.52 -2.74
C ILE A 119 3.47 -13.45 -3.95
N PRO A 120 3.59 -12.93 -5.18
CA PRO A 120 3.71 -13.77 -6.37
C PRO A 120 5.02 -14.57 -6.36
N ILE A 121 4.96 -15.83 -6.78
CA ILE A 121 6.12 -16.71 -6.96
C ILE A 121 6.18 -17.13 -8.43
N VAL A 122 7.25 -16.74 -9.13
CA VAL A 122 7.47 -17.10 -10.54
C VAL A 122 8.40 -18.31 -10.62
N ILE A 123 7.95 -19.38 -11.29
CA ILE A 123 8.75 -20.58 -11.55
C ILE A 123 9.09 -20.62 -13.04
N ASN A 124 10.37 -20.45 -13.38
CA ASN A 124 10.87 -20.53 -14.75
C ASN A 124 11.54 -21.88 -15.01
N LYS A 125 11.51 -22.34 -16.27
CA LYS A 125 12.17 -23.55 -16.75
C LYS A 125 13.46 -23.22 -17.48
#